data_AF-A0A939WIZ5-F1
#
_entry.id   AF-A0A939WIZ5-F1
#
_cell.length_a   1.000
_cell.length_b   1.000
_cell.length_c   1.000
_cell.angle_alpha   90.00
_cell.angle_beta   90.00
_cell.angle_gamma   90.00
#
_symmetry.space_group_name_H-M   'P 1'
#
loop_
_entity.id
_entity.type
_entity.pdbx_description
1 polymer ?
#
loop_
_entity_poly.entity_id
_entity_poly.type
_entity_poly.pdbx_seq_one_letter_code
_entity_poly.pdbx_strand_id
1 'polypeptide(L)'
;MPNNDFLNSFVNENNAEYNILYALRAQCDSKNFLLQIYNIEEIKNLLSELFSYISSKYKSYELTLFLINKENKFENEVISVPKNQSLDTEFLINQSQRISRENNSYVLVNYDTNFFLVFNGEIVNAFNGIIENKNSLKQRNNEKLDINHLEEAFENYISFKRYNGCDYVKKVNGIPKVIDNILEQTLRNDLFKFLKKRTKLFVVPEFCTSLSEDEESVDVALVDEDNEMAIIEVKFFVKKGFFVSNSTPTMYSFVRFKDGYNQLNRYCIHLDTDNSYDIRYAYLYMFYACSASLEEIKSQADKYYKEFFESLPEKETEKFRQHYKKTIFDNMVDVEI
;
A
#
# COMPACT_ATOMS: atom_id res chain seq x y z
N MET A 1 13.93 -41.92 -6.60
CA MET A 1 13.00 -40.78 -6.47
C MET A 1 13.78 -39.62 -5.86
N PRO A 2 13.91 -38.46 -6.52
CA PRO A 2 14.67 -37.34 -5.99
C PRO A 2 13.87 -36.58 -4.93
N ASN A 3 14.58 -36.11 -3.91
CA ASN A 3 14.11 -35.47 -2.68
C ASN A 3 13.17 -34.28 -2.86
N ASN A 4 12.14 -34.24 -2.02
CA ASN A 4 11.27 -33.10 -1.70
C ASN A 4 11.99 -32.05 -0.81
N ASP A 5 13.19 -31.60 -1.17
CA ASP A 5 14.00 -30.70 -0.33
C ASP A 5 13.88 -29.19 -0.68
N PHE A 6 13.08 -28.80 -1.66
CA PHE A 6 13.00 -27.39 -2.07
C PHE A 6 12.11 -26.53 -1.16
N LEU A 7 11.09 -27.11 -0.52
CA LEU A 7 10.18 -26.39 0.38
C LEU A 7 10.69 -26.35 1.83
N ASN A 8 11.54 -27.29 2.23
CA ASN A 8 12.12 -27.34 3.58
C ASN A 8 13.33 -26.42 3.76
N SER A 9 13.92 -25.89 2.69
CA SER A 9 15.12 -25.05 2.79
C SER A 9 14.83 -23.57 3.13
N PHE A 10 13.56 -23.15 3.22
CA PHE A 10 13.18 -21.74 3.42
C PHE A 10 12.31 -21.48 4.65
N VAL A 11 11.87 -22.50 5.37
CA VAL A 11 11.09 -22.34 6.61
C VAL A 11 12.02 -22.59 7.78
N ASN A 12 12.49 -21.52 8.41
CA ASN A 12 13.20 -21.66 9.68
C ASN A 12 12.24 -22.25 10.73
N GLU A 13 12.70 -23.24 11.50
CA GLU A 13 11.88 -23.93 12.49
C GLU A 13 11.22 -22.98 13.50
N ASN A 14 11.81 -21.79 13.73
CA ASN A 14 11.35 -20.79 14.69
C ASN A 14 10.76 -19.50 14.06
N ASN A 15 10.27 -19.55 12.81
CA ASN A 15 9.83 -18.33 12.11
C ASN A 15 8.67 -17.61 12.83
N ALA A 16 7.72 -18.35 13.43
CA ALA A 16 6.60 -17.75 14.15
C ALA A 16 7.08 -17.00 15.41
N GLU A 17 7.99 -17.63 16.15
CA GLU A 17 8.60 -17.14 17.38
C GLU A 17 9.42 -15.89 17.10
N TYR A 18 10.19 -15.89 16.01
CA TYR A 18 10.94 -14.71 15.56
C TYR A 18 10.02 -13.53 15.20
N ASN A 19 8.87 -13.79 14.57
CA ASN A 19 7.88 -12.72 14.32
C ASN A 19 7.29 -12.18 15.64
N ILE A 20 7.08 -13.04 16.63
CA ILE A 20 6.60 -12.63 17.97
C ILE A 20 7.66 -11.75 18.67
N LEU A 21 8.93 -12.14 18.64
CA LEU A 21 10.02 -11.34 19.20
C LEU A 21 10.18 -9.99 18.46
N TYR A 22 10.01 -9.97 17.13
CA TYR A 22 9.98 -8.71 16.36
C TYR A 22 8.81 -7.82 16.81
N ALA A 23 7.62 -8.39 17.03
CA ALA A 23 6.45 -7.64 17.49
C ALA A 23 6.62 -7.09 18.92
N LEU A 24 7.35 -7.81 19.78
CA LEU A 24 7.68 -7.34 21.13
C LEU A 24 8.42 -6.00 21.10
N ARG A 25 9.30 -5.77 20.11
CA ARG A 25 10.00 -4.48 19.95
C ARG A 25 9.04 -3.31 19.90
N ALA A 26 7.97 -3.40 19.10
CA ALA A 26 7.00 -2.31 18.96
C ALA A 26 6.24 -2.03 20.28
N GLN A 27 6.03 -3.05 21.12
CA GLN A 27 5.42 -2.86 22.45
C GLN A 27 6.40 -2.26 23.46
N CYS A 28 7.70 -2.48 23.24
CA CYS A 28 8.80 -2.08 24.11
C CYS A 28 9.69 -0.97 23.51
N ASP A 29 9.19 -0.17 22.57
CA ASP A 29 10.00 0.65 21.63
C ASP A 29 10.87 1.74 22.31
N SER A 30 10.73 1.94 23.61
CA SER A 30 11.52 2.86 24.45
C SER A 30 12.30 2.18 25.59
N LYS A 31 12.30 0.85 25.65
CA LYS A 31 12.90 0.07 26.74
C LYS A 31 14.17 -0.65 26.28
N ASN A 32 15.28 -0.32 26.91
CA ASN A 32 16.60 -0.89 26.61
C ASN A 32 16.92 -2.08 27.53
N PHE A 33 16.98 -3.30 26.98
CA PHE A 33 17.18 -4.53 27.75
C PHE A 33 17.74 -5.68 26.92
N LEU A 34 18.18 -6.72 27.63
CA LEU A 34 18.40 -8.05 27.07
C LEU A 34 17.29 -8.98 27.57
N LEU A 35 16.87 -9.93 26.75
CA LEU A 35 15.91 -10.96 27.10
C LEU A 35 16.49 -12.34 26.80
N GLN A 36 16.72 -13.13 27.85
CA GLN A 36 17.16 -14.51 27.78
C GLN A 36 15.96 -15.46 27.77
N ILE A 37 15.95 -16.40 26.84
CA ILE A 37 14.86 -17.35 26.63
C ILE A 37 15.46 -18.76 26.51
N TYR A 38 15.12 -19.64 27.45
CA TYR A 38 15.59 -21.02 27.42
C TYR A 38 14.80 -21.89 26.43
N ASN A 39 13.48 -21.71 26.35
CA ASN A 39 12.62 -22.39 25.40
C ASN A 39 11.87 -21.36 24.54
N ILE A 40 12.32 -21.17 23.30
CA ILE A 40 11.76 -20.15 22.41
C ILE A 40 10.35 -20.51 21.91
N GLU A 41 10.01 -21.79 21.83
CA GLU A 41 8.70 -22.28 21.37
C GLU A 41 7.55 -21.81 22.30
N GLU A 42 7.84 -21.63 23.58
CA GLU A 42 6.86 -21.20 24.59
C GLU A 42 6.58 -19.69 24.56
N ILE A 43 7.36 -18.90 23.80
CA ILE A 43 7.24 -17.44 23.81
C ILE A 43 5.84 -16.95 23.42
N LYS A 44 5.15 -17.70 22.55
CA LYS A 44 3.79 -17.40 22.12
C LYS A 44 2.80 -17.40 23.28
N ASN A 45 2.98 -18.32 24.23
CA ASN A 45 2.09 -18.48 25.38
C ASN A 45 2.39 -17.45 26.48
N LEU A 46 3.61 -16.90 26.48
CA LEU A 46 4.12 -16.05 27.55
C LEU A 46 4.14 -14.55 27.20
N LEU A 47 3.84 -14.16 25.96
CA LEU A 47 4.06 -12.81 25.45
C LEU A 47 3.40 -11.70 26.29
N SER A 48 2.12 -11.86 26.64
CA SER A 48 1.36 -10.84 27.39
C SER A 48 1.90 -10.66 28.81
N GLU A 49 2.22 -11.76 29.47
CA GLU A 49 2.79 -11.75 30.83
C GLU A 49 4.22 -11.18 30.82
N LEU A 50 5.02 -11.58 29.83
CA LEU A 50 6.37 -11.06 29.61
C LEU A 50 6.36 -9.53 29.44
N PHE A 51 5.46 -9.00 28.61
CA PHE A 51 5.37 -7.56 28.39
C PHE A 51 5.03 -6.79 29.68
N SER A 52 4.08 -7.32 30.45
CA SER A 52 3.70 -6.74 31.75
C SER A 52 4.85 -6.82 32.76
N TYR A 53 5.56 -7.95 32.78
CA TYR A 53 6.72 -8.14 33.64
C TYR A 53 7.84 -7.15 33.32
N ILE A 54 8.26 -7.08 32.05
CA ILE A 54 9.27 -6.12 31.57
C ILE A 54 8.84 -4.70 31.95
N SER A 55 7.59 -4.33 31.68
CA SER A 55 7.11 -2.98 31.98
C SER A 55 7.10 -2.65 33.48
N SER A 56 6.85 -3.62 34.35
CA SER A 56 6.85 -3.43 35.79
C SER A 56 8.24 -3.37 36.43
N LYS A 57 9.24 -4.00 35.80
CA LYS A 57 10.60 -4.15 36.34
C LYS A 57 11.64 -3.26 35.66
N TYR A 58 11.34 -2.76 34.47
CA TYR A 58 12.24 -1.91 33.70
C TYR A 58 12.57 -0.59 34.40
N LYS A 59 13.85 -0.22 34.32
CA LYS A 59 14.38 1.07 34.77
C LYS A 59 15.28 1.63 33.68
N SER A 60 15.05 2.88 33.28
CA SER A 60 15.73 3.50 32.14
C SER A 60 17.24 3.75 32.33
N TYR A 61 17.72 3.72 33.57
CA TYR A 61 19.11 4.01 33.93
C TYR A 61 19.95 2.75 34.21
N GLU A 62 19.38 1.55 34.02
CA GLU A 62 20.04 0.26 34.24
C GLU A 62 19.88 -0.63 33.00
N LEU A 63 20.95 -1.30 32.56
CA LEU A 63 20.80 -2.38 31.58
C LEU A 63 20.28 -3.63 32.29
N THR A 64 19.03 -3.99 32.03
CA THR A 64 18.38 -5.15 32.65
C THR A 64 18.45 -6.37 31.72
N LEU A 65 18.82 -7.52 32.27
CA LEU A 65 18.59 -8.83 31.68
C LEU A 65 17.26 -9.36 32.23
N PHE A 66 16.28 -9.57 31.36
CA PHE A 66 15.07 -10.31 31.67
C PHE A 66 15.27 -11.78 31.29
N LEU A 67 14.77 -12.70 32.10
CA LEU A 67 14.97 -14.13 31.90
C LEU A 67 13.62 -14.85 31.91
N ILE A 68 13.42 -15.72 30.93
CA ILE A 68 12.38 -16.76 30.93
C ILE A 68 13.09 -18.08 31.19
N ASN A 69 13.08 -18.53 32.45
CA ASN A 69 13.82 -19.73 32.85
C ASN A 69 13.21 -21.01 32.27
N LYS A 70 13.85 -22.17 32.51
CA LYS A 70 13.38 -23.49 32.01
C LYS A 70 11.99 -23.91 32.51
N GLU A 71 11.51 -23.28 33.58
CA GLU A 71 10.18 -23.51 34.17
C GLU A 71 9.16 -22.44 33.72
N ASN A 72 9.51 -21.64 32.70
CA ASN A 72 8.70 -20.53 32.18
C ASN A 72 8.39 -19.44 33.22
N LYS A 73 9.23 -19.28 34.24
CA LYS A 73 9.11 -18.18 35.21
C LYS A 73 9.97 -17.00 34.79
N PHE A 74 9.48 -15.80 35.15
CA PHE A 74 10.15 -14.54 34.85
C PHE A 74 11.06 -14.09 36.00
N GLU A 75 12.32 -13.86 35.65
CA GLU A 75 13.34 -13.33 36.55
C GLU A 75 14.04 -12.13 35.89
N ASN A 76 14.73 -11.31 36.67
CA ASN A 76 15.49 -10.18 36.13
C ASN A 76 16.77 -9.93 36.92
N GLU A 77 17.80 -9.50 36.20
CA GLU A 77 19.13 -9.21 36.73
C GLU A 77 19.62 -7.87 36.17
N VAL A 78 20.42 -7.13 36.92
CA VAL A 78 21.05 -5.91 36.42
C VAL A 78 22.44 -6.26 35.88
N ILE A 79 22.68 -5.98 34.60
CA ILE A 79 23.99 -6.16 33.99
C ILE A 79 24.89 -5.01 34.42
N SER A 80 25.91 -5.32 35.22
CA SER A 80 26.92 -4.35 35.63
C SER A 80 27.85 -4.03 34.47
N VAL A 81 27.87 -2.77 34.03
CA VAL A 81 28.84 -2.27 33.05
C VAL A 81 30.11 -1.84 33.78
N PRO A 82 31.29 -2.44 33.49
CA PRO A 82 32.54 -2.03 34.12
C PRO A 82 32.83 -0.55 33.87
N LYS A 83 33.38 0.15 34.86
CA LYS A 83 33.66 1.62 34.78
C LYS A 83 34.51 2.04 33.58
N ASN A 84 35.26 1.11 32.98
CA ASN A 84 36.17 1.36 31.87
C ASN A 84 35.60 0.89 30.51
N GLN A 85 34.34 0.46 30.44
CA GLN A 85 33.67 0.05 29.21
C GLN A 85 32.48 0.97 28.93
N SER A 86 32.33 1.36 27.67
CA SER A 86 31.12 1.98 27.15
C SER A 86 30.03 0.94 26.95
N LEU A 87 28.79 1.35 27.17
CA LEU A 87 27.61 0.56 26.82
C LEU A 87 27.30 0.78 25.33
N ASP A 88 28.08 0.12 24.48
CA ASP A 88 28.00 0.22 23.02
C ASP A 88 27.65 -1.14 22.37
N THR A 89 27.56 -1.14 21.04
CA THR A 89 27.22 -2.35 20.26
C THR A 89 28.18 -3.50 20.52
N GLU A 90 29.48 -3.24 20.68
CA GLU A 90 30.48 -4.28 20.94
C GLU A 90 30.25 -4.92 22.32
N PHE A 91 29.99 -4.11 23.35
CA PHE A 91 29.62 -4.60 24.67
C PHE A 91 28.36 -5.49 24.62
N LEU A 92 27.31 -5.04 23.92
CA LEU A 92 26.04 -5.78 23.80
C LEU A 92 26.23 -7.12 23.09
N ILE A 93 27.01 -7.16 22.01
CA ILE A 93 27.34 -8.40 21.29
C ILE A 93 28.11 -9.35 22.22
N ASN A 94 29.17 -8.88 22.87
CA ASN A 94 29.99 -9.72 23.74
C ASN A 94 29.20 -10.28 24.92
N GLN A 95 28.36 -9.46 25.58
CA GLN A 95 27.52 -9.93 26.69
C GLN A 95 26.46 -10.93 26.23
N SER A 96 25.74 -10.64 25.15
CA SER A 96 24.70 -11.54 24.65
C SER A 96 25.28 -12.88 24.19
N GLN A 97 26.44 -12.88 23.51
CA GLN A 97 27.14 -14.10 23.12
C GLN A 97 27.61 -14.91 24.32
N ARG A 98 28.17 -14.26 25.33
CA ARG A 98 28.61 -14.92 26.57
C ARG A 98 27.42 -15.58 27.28
N ILE A 99 26.36 -14.83 27.57
CA ILE A 99 25.15 -15.32 28.26
C ILE A 99 24.53 -16.48 27.47
N SER A 100 24.41 -16.32 26.15
CA SER A 100 23.82 -17.32 25.27
C SER A 100 24.61 -18.63 25.25
N ARG A 101 25.95 -18.55 25.20
CA ARG A 101 26.85 -19.72 25.19
C ARG A 101 26.90 -20.43 26.54
N GLU A 102 27.03 -19.67 27.64
CA GLU A 102 27.12 -20.24 28.99
C GLU A 102 25.84 -21.00 29.38
N ASN A 103 24.68 -20.50 28.94
CA ASN A 103 23.39 -21.03 29.36
C ASN A 103 22.67 -21.86 28.29
N ASN A 104 23.25 -21.99 27.10
CA ASN A 104 22.63 -22.61 25.93
C ASN A 104 21.19 -22.08 25.69
N SER A 105 21.07 -20.77 25.56
CA SER A 105 19.78 -20.06 25.49
C SER A 105 19.77 -19.01 24.39
N TYR A 106 18.57 -18.62 23.96
CA TYR A 106 18.40 -17.46 23.09
C TYR A 106 18.57 -16.17 23.92
N VAL A 107 19.21 -15.17 23.36
CA VAL A 107 19.33 -13.83 23.95
C VAL A 107 18.94 -12.80 22.90
N LEU A 108 17.78 -12.17 23.10
CA LEU A 108 17.33 -11.02 22.31
C LEU A 108 17.94 -9.76 22.92
N VAL A 109 18.59 -8.95 22.09
CA VAL A 109 19.03 -7.61 22.44
C VAL A 109 17.99 -6.62 21.91
N ASN A 110 17.43 -5.78 22.78
CA ASN A 110 16.57 -4.66 22.41
C ASN A 110 17.15 -3.38 23.02
N TYR A 111 18.01 -2.69 22.28
CA TYR A 111 18.76 -1.54 22.79
C TYR A 111 18.97 -0.48 21.70
N ASP A 112 18.28 0.65 21.81
CA ASP A 112 18.31 1.73 20.81
C ASP A 112 18.12 1.19 19.37
N THR A 113 19.11 1.37 18.49
CA THR A 113 19.10 0.83 17.12
C THR A 113 19.53 -0.64 17.04
N ASN A 114 20.16 -1.18 18.09
CA ASN A 114 20.63 -2.55 18.16
C ASN A 114 19.47 -3.49 18.50
N PHE A 115 19.10 -4.33 17.53
CA PHE A 115 18.06 -5.33 17.70
C PHE A 115 18.42 -6.60 16.95
N PHE A 116 18.84 -7.61 17.69
CA PHE A 116 19.33 -8.86 17.14
C PHE A 116 19.14 -9.99 18.16
N LEU A 117 19.19 -11.22 17.66
CA LEU A 117 19.02 -12.44 18.45
C LEU A 117 20.32 -13.25 18.40
N VAL A 118 20.72 -13.81 19.54
CA VAL A 118 21.91 -14.67 19.67
C VAL A 118 21.49 -16.03 20.22
N PHE A 119 22.04 -17.12 19.68
CA PHE A 119 21.87 -18.47 20.18
C PHE A 119 23.19 -19.24 20.18
N ASN A 120 23.49 -19.93 21.27
CA ASN A 120 24.77 -20.62 21.50
C ASN A 120 26.02 -19.75 21.20
N GLY A 121 25.91 -18.44 21.47
CA GLY A 121 27.00 -17.49 21.21
C GLY A 121 27.15 -17.03 19.76
N GLU A 122 26.23 -17.37 18.86
CA GLU A 122 26.22 -16.93 17.46
C GLU A 122 24.98 -16.08 17.15
N ILE A 123 25.12 -15.08 16.28
CA ILE A 123 24.00 -14.25 15.84
C ILE A 123 23.08 -15.07 14.93
N VAL A 124 21.79 -15.04 15.22
CA VAL A 124 20.77 -15.78 14.48
C VAL A 124 20.41 -15.02 13.19
N ASN A 125 21.10 -15.32 12.10
CA ASN A 125 20.90 -14.67 10.79
C ASN A 125 19.45 -14.74 10.28
N ALA A 126 18.73 -15.79 10.61
CA ALA A 126 17.31 -15.94 10.27
C ALA A 126 16.42 -14.84 10.86
N PHE A 127 16.73 -14.41 12.09
CA PHE A 127 16.03 -13.32 12.77
C PHE A 127 16.35 -11.97 12.11
N ASN A 128 17.62 -11.75 11.73
CA ASN A 128 18.03 -10.56 10.98
C ASN A 128 17.30 -10.46 9.63
N GLY A 129 17.15 -11.58 8.91
CA GLY A 129 16.37 -11.62 7.66
C GLY A 129 14.90 -11.22 7.85
N ILE A 130 14.28 -11.54 8.99
CA ILE A 130 12.91 -11.08 9.31
C ILE A 130 12.88 -9.56 9.52
N ILE A 131 13.86 -9.01 10.23
CA ILE A 131 13.96 -7.56 10.46
C ILE A 131 14.10 -6.81 9.13
N GLU A 132 15.01 -7.24 8.26
CA GLU A 132 15.23 -6.65 6.94
C GLU A 132 13.97 -6.71 6.07
N ASN A 133 13.28 -7.85 6.05
CA ASN A 133 12.02 -8.02 5.32
C ASN A 133 10.91 -7.10 5.85
N LYS A 134 10.75 -6.99 7.17
CA LYS A 134 9.73 -6.09 7.77
C LYS A 134 10.07 -4.62 7.53
N ASN A 135 11.33 -4.24 7.62
CA ASN A 135 11.77 -2.86 7.37
C ASN A 135 11.60 -2.47 5.90
N SER A 136 11.93 -3.36 4.96
CA SER A 136 11.71 -3.12 3.53
C SER A 136 10.22 -3.03 3.17
N LEU A 137 9.35 -3.82 3.83
CA LEU A 137 7.90 -3.69 3.70
C LEU A 137 7.39 -2.35 4.24
N LYS A 138 7.86 -1.91 5.41
CA LYS A 138 7.53 -0.59 5.97
C LYS A 138 7.97 0.54 5.04
N GLN A 139 9.19 0.48 4.51
CA GLN A 139 9.70 1.47 3.57
C GLN A 139 8.84 1.51 2.29
N ARG A 140 8.55 0.37 1.68
CA ARG A 140 7.67 0.28 0.51
C ARG A 140 6.26 0.82 0.77
N ASN A 141 5.76 0.71 1.99
CA ASN A 141 4.47 1.27 2.37
C ASN A 141 4.56 2.79 2.61
N ASN A 142 5.65 3.30 3.16
CA ASN A 142 5.87 4.74 3.32
C ASN A 142 6.06 5.47 1.99
N GLU A 143 6.51 4.75 0.95
CA GLU A 143 6.63 5.27 -0.42
C GLU A 143 5.27 5.32 -1.16
N LYS A 144 4.18 4.80 -0.57
CA LYS A 144 2.86 4.83 -1.21
C LYS A 144 2.17 6.17 -1.01
N LEU A 145 1.49 6.62 -2.06
CA LEU A 145 0.78 7.89 -2.09
C LEU A 145 -0.53 7.84 -1.30
N ASP A 146 -0.89 8.95 -0.68
CA ASP A 146 -2.15 9.14 0.05
C ASP A 146 -3.23 9.81 -0.83
N ILE A 147 -4.40 10.08 -0.25
CA ILE A 147 -5.54 10.68 -0.97
C ILE A 147 -5.23 12.08 -1.53
N ASN A 148 -4.34 12.84 -0.87
CA ASN A 148 -3.93 14.17 -1.31
C ASN A 148 -2.97 14.13 -2.50
N HIS A 149 -2.33 12.99 -2.75
CA HIS A 149 -1.35 12.81 -3.82
C HIS A 149 -1.91 11.97 -4.98
N LEU A 150 -3.24 11.91 -5.15
CA LEU A 150 -3.87 11.17 -6.25
C LEU A 150 -3.51 11.72 -7.64
N GLU A 151 -3.33 13.04 -7.76
CA GLU A 151 -2.90 13.64 -9.03
C GLU A 151 -1.52 13.11 -9.45
N GLU A 152 -0.58 13.01 -8.49
CA GLU A 152 0.73 12.39 -8.71
C GLU A 152 0.60 10.89 -9.02
N ALA A 153 -0.32 10.18 -8.36
CA ALA A 153 -0.58 8.77 -8.66
C ALA A 153 -1.04 8.56 -10.10
N PHE A 154 -1.86 9.48 -10.65
CA PHE A 154 -2.28 9.44 -12.05
C PHE A 154 -1.14 9.76 -13.02
N GLU A 155 -0.30 10.74 -12.72
CA GLU A 155 0.90 11.07 -13.52
C GLU A 155 1.89 9.90 -13.55
N ASN A 156 2.08 9.24 -12.40
CA ASN A 156 2.87 8.03 -12.27
C ASN A 156 2.29 6.86 -13.07
N TYR A 157 0.97 6.71 -13.11
CA TYR A 157 0.31 5.69 -13.94
C TYR A 157 0.50 5.94 -15.44
N ILE A 158 0.28 7.17 -15.90
CA ILE A 158 0.49 7.56 -17.30
C ILE A 158 1.95 7.31 -17.71
N SER A 159 2.90 7.71 -16.86
CA SER A 159 4.33 7.49 -17.08
C SER A 159 4.70 6.01 -17.09
N PHE A 160 4.18 5.23 -16.14
CA PHE A 160 4.39 3.79 -16.07
C PHE A 160 3.91 3.11 -17.35
N LYS A 161 2.68 3.41 -17.80
CA LYS A 161 2.14 2.90 -19.06
C LYS A 161 3.01 3.29 -20.26
N ARG A 162 3.50 4.54 -20.29
CA ARG A 162 4.37 5.02 -21.38
C ARG A 162 5.62 4.14 -21.51
N TYR A 163 6.34 3.88 -20.41
CA TYR A 163 7.62 3.17 -20.46
C TYR A 163 7.51 1.64 -20.37
N ASN A 164 6.48 1.11 -19.71
CA ASN A 164 6.30 -0.32 -19.50
C ASN A 164 5.28 -0.95 -20.47
N GLY A 165 4.55 -0.13 -21.23
CA GLY A 165 3.44 -0.56 -22.08
C GLY A 165 2.18 -0.90 -21.29
N CYS A 166 1.16 -1.37 -22.01
CA CYS A 166 -0.09 -1.90 -21.45
C CYS A 166 -0.71 -2.93 -22.38
N ASP A 167 -1.58 -3.79 -21.83
CA ASP A 167 -2.14 -4.94 -22.56
C ASP A 167 -3.11 -4.54 -23.68
N TYR A 168 -3.69 -3.33 -23.61
CA TYR A 168 -4.66 -2.83 -24.58
C TYR A 168 -4.05 -2.06 -25.74
N VAL A 169 -2.71 -1.94 -25.81
CA VAL A 169 -2.00 -1.29 -26.92
C VAL A 169 -0.99 -2.25 -27.53
N LYS A 170 -0.97 -2.32 -28.87
CA LYS A 170 -0.05 -3.15 -29.64
C LYS A 170 0.69 -2.33 -30.67
N LYS A 171 1.91 -2.75 -31.02
CA LYS A 171 2.63 -2.22 -32.18
C LYS A 171 2.16 -2.88 -33.47
N VAL A 172 1.64 -2.08 -34.39
CA VAL A 172 1.36 -2.48 -35.77
C VAL A 172 2.30 -1.69 -36.68
N ASN A 173 3.25 -2.38 -37.32
CA ASN A 173 4.29 -1.75 -38.14
C ASN A 173 5.07 -0.66 -37.38
N GLY A 174 5.38 -0.90 -36.11
CA GLY A 174 6.08 0.05 -35.24
C GLY A 174 5.22 1.20 -34.69
N ILE A 175 3.94 1.28 -35.06
CA ILE A 175 3.02 2.32 -34.60
C ILE A 175 2.12 1.76 -33.49
N PRO A 176 2.03 2.42 -32.31
CA PRO A 176 1.09 2.02 -31.27
C PRO A 176 -0.37 2.14 -31.72
N LYS A 177 -1.17 1.08 -31.47
CA LYS A 177 -2.59 0.97 -31.80
C LYS A 177 -3.36 0.30 -30.68
N VAL A 178 -4.57 0.77 -30.42
CA VAL A 178 -5.50 0.19 -29.43
C VAL A 178 -6.11 -1.10 -29.99
N ILE A 179 -6.29 -2.12 -29.15
CA ILE A 179 -6.99 -3.35 -29.55
C ILE A 179 -8.45 -3.08 -29.94
N ASP A 180 -8.97 -3.81 -30.93
CA ASP A 180 -10.27 -3.53 -31.56
C ASP A 180 -11.47 -3.69 -30.62
N ASN A 181 -11.37 -4.57 -29.62
CA ASN A 181 -12.43 -4.93 -28.68
C ASN A 181 -12.22 -4.32 -27.28
N ILE A 182 -11.59 -3.14 -27.21
CA ILE A 182 -11.36 -2.47 -25.94
C ILE A 182 -12.67 -2.12 -25.24
N LEU A 183 -12.73 -2.37 -23.93
CA LEU A 183 -13.88 -2.08 -23.08
C LEU A 183 -13.46 -1.12 -21.96
N GLU A 184 -14.40 -0.29 -21.49
CA GLU A 184 -14.21 0.61 -20.34
C GLU A 184 -13.74 -0.17 -19.10
N GLN A 185 -14.29 -1.38 -18.91
CA GLN A 185 -13.92 -2.31 -17.85
C GLN A 185 -12.42 -2.68 -17.88
N THR A 186 -11.84 -2.86 -19.06
CA THR A 186 -10.41 -3.19 -19.22
C THR A 186 -9.55 -2.03 -18.73
N LEU A 187 -9.90 -0.80 -19.11
CA LEU A 187 -9.17 0.41 -18.76
C LEU A 187 -9.27 0.72 -17.27
N ARG A 188 -10.48 0.62 -16.72
CA ARG A 188 -10.74 0.75 -15.29
C ARG A 188 -9.95 -0.26 -14.47
N ASN A 189 -9.96 -1.54 -14.87
CA ASN A 189 -9.26 -2.59 -14.12
C ASN A 189 -7.73 -2.40 -14.15
N ASP A 190 -7.18 -1.83 -15.22
CA ASP A 190 -5.74 -1.51 -15.30
C ASP A 190 -5.37 -0.36 -14.36
N LEU A 191 -6.13 0.74 -14.39
CA LEU A 191 -5.99 1.87 -13.47
C LEU A 191 -6.15 1.44 -12.00
N PHE A 192 -7.19 0.66 -11.71
CA PHE A 192 -7.47 0.09 -10.39
C PHE A 192 -6.26 -0.69 -9.84
N LYS A 193 -5.70 -1.61 -10.65
CA LYS A 193 -4.55 -2.43 -10.24
C LYS A 193 -3.33 -1.57 -9.91
N PHE A 194 -3.10 -0.52 -10.69
CA PHE A 194 -2.01 0.39 -10.44
C PHE A 194 -2.20 1.16 -9.12
N LEU A 195 -3.37 1.78 -8.94
CA LEU A 195 -3.69 2.55 -7.73
C LEU A 195 -3.58 1.67 -6.48
N LYS A 196 -4.17 0.47 -6.50
CA LYS A 196 -4.08 -0.51 -5.39
C LYS A 196 -2.64 -0.86 -5.00
N LYS A 197 -1.71 -0.85 -5.96
CA LYS A 197 -0.29 -1.15 -5.72
C LYS A 197 0.48 0.06 -5.21
N ARG A 198 0.10 1.28 -5.61
CA ARG A 198 0.88 2.50 -5.46
C ARG A 198 0.35 3.49 -4.44
N THR A 199 -0.88 3.32 -3.95
CA THR A 199 -1.46 4.14 -2.90
C THR A 199 -1.61 3.35 -1.60
N LYS A 200 -1.71 4.06 -0.46
CA LYS A 200 -2.08 3.48 0.84
C LYS A 200 -3.60 3.36 1.04
N LEU A 201 -4.39 3.68 0.01
CA LEU A 201 -5.84 3.76 0.06
C LEU A 201 -6.48 2.38 -0.13
N PHE A 202 -7.65 2.20 0.46
CA PHE A 202 -8.52 1.08 0.15
C PHE A 202 -9.23 1.35 -1.18
N VAL A 203 -8.72 0.71 -2.25
CA VAL A 203 -9.23 0.88 -3.62
C VAL A 203 -10.29 -0.19 -3.92
N VAL A 204 -11.50 0.26 -4.30
CA VAL A 204 -12.65 -0.59 -4.60
C VAL A 204 -13.13 -0.34 -6.03
N PRO A 205 -13.16 -1.35 -6.90
CA PRO A 205 -13.80 -1.23 -8.22
C PRO A 205 -15.32 -1.45 -8.10
N GLU A 206 -16.10 -0.78 -8.96
CA GLU A 206 -17.57 -0.93 -9.01
C GLU A 206 -18.22 -0.71 -7.63
N PHE A 207 -17.88 0.40 -6.98
CA PHE A 207 -18.39 0.75 -5.65
C PHE A 207 -19.85 1.21 -5.75
N CYS A 208 -20.77 0.47 -5.13
CA CYS A 208 -22.20 0.79 -5.13
C CYS A 208 -22.46 2.10 -4.39
N THR A 209 -23.23 3.02 -4.98
CA THR A 209 -23.52 4.32 -4.34
C THR A 209 -24.63 4.28 -3.30
N SER A 210 -25.32 3.14 -3.18
CA SER A 210 -26.37 2.90 -2.18
C SER A 210 -26.23 1.51 -1.57
N LEU A 211 -26.46 1.40 -0.26
CA LEU A 211 -26.49 0.12 0.45
C LEU A 211 -27.83 -0.63 0.34
N SER A 212 -28.90 0.05 -0.09
CA SER A 212 -30.28 -0.47 0.02
C SER A 212 -31.10 -0.40 -1.26
N GLU A 213 -30.64 0.37 -2.25
CA GLU A 213 -31.28 0.49 -3.55
C GLU A 213 -30.36 -0.05 -4.65
N ASP A 214 -30.94 -0.68 -5.68
CA ASP A 214 -30.21 -1.16 -6.86
C ASP A 214 -29.81 0.06 -7.71
N GLU A 215 -28.73 0.70 -7.28
CA GLU A 215 -28.24 1.97 -7.85
C GLU A 215 -26.98 1.80 -8.69
N GLU A 216 -26.56 2.90 -9.29
CA GLU A 216 -25.33 2.98 -10.08
C GLU A 216 -24.07 2.72 -9.22
N SER A 217 -23.02 2.22 -9.86
CA SER A 217 -21.73 1.99 -9.22
C SER A 217 -20.68 2.97 -9.74
N VAL A 218 -19.87 3.52 -8.84
CA VAL A 218 -18.65 4.25 -9.18
C VAL A 218 -17.62 3.28 -9.75
N ASP A 219 -16.99 3.63 -10.86
CA ASP A 219 -15.96 2.80 -11.48
C ASP A 219 -14.81 2.45 -10.51
N VAL A 220 -14.22 3.45 -9.85
CA VAL A 220 -13.21 3.24 -8.81
C VAL A 220 -13.43 4.20 -7.64
N ALA A 221 -13.59 3.67 -6.43
CA ALA A 221 -13.54 4.41 -5.18
C ALA A 221 -12.22 4.16 -4.46
N LEU A 222 -11.68 5.19 -3.80
CA LEU A 222 -10.47 5.12 -2.97
C LEU A 222 -10.79 5.74 -1.61
N VAL A 223 -10.66 4.96 -0.55
CA VAL A 223 -10.98 5.38 0.82
C VAL A 223 -9.73 5.35 1.68
N ASP A 224 -9.50 6.37 2.49
CA ASP A 224 -8.41 6.37 3.47
C ASP A 224 -8.86 5.86 4.85
N GLU A 225 -7.99 5.96 5.85
CA GLU A 225 -8.27 5.49 7.22
C GLU A 225 -9.25 6.38 7.99
N ASP A 226 -9.45 7.62 7.52
CA ASP A 226 -10.34 8.62 8.12
C ASP A 226 -11.72 8.64 7.43
N ASN A 227 -11.99 7.67 6.56
CA ASN A 227 -13.18 7.56 5.70
C ASN A 227 -13.35 8.70 4.69
N GLU A 228 -12.28 9.43 4.36
CA GLU A 228 -12.30 10.32 3.21
C GLU A 228 -12.27 9.49 1.92
N MET A 229 -13.10 9.86 0.96
CA MET A 229 -13.28 9.14 -0.29
C MET A 229 -12.89 9.99 -1.49
N ALA A 230 -12.13 9.39 -2.41
CA ALA A 230 -12.03 9.86 -3.78
C ALA A 230 -12.79 8.91 -4.71
N ILE A 231 -13.59 9.47 -5.61
CA ILE A 231 -14.30 8.71 -6.65
C ILE A 231 -13.73 9.04 -8.03
N ILE A 232 -13.64 8.02 -8.87
CA ILE A 232 -13.16 8.13 -10.24
C ILE A 232 -14.19 7.51 -11.16
N GLU A 233 -14.65 8.28 -12.14
CA GLU A 233 -15.41 7.78 -13.28
C GLU A 233 -14.49 7.60 -14.47
N VAL A 234 -14.48 6.41 -15.08
CA VAL A 234 -13.63 6.09 -16.22
C VAL A 234 -14.44 6.22 -17.50
N LYS A 235 -13.88 6.91 -18.48
CA LYS A 235 -14.48 7.07 -19.81
C LYS A 235 -13.43 6.93 -20.88
N PHE A 236 -13.85 6.54 -22.07
CA PHE A 236 -12.94 6.53 -23.21
C PHE A 236 -13.58 6.86 -24.56
N PHE A 237 -12.74 7.29 -25.50
CA PHE A 237 -13.08 7.31 -26.92
C PHE A 237 -11.86 7.05 -27.79
N VAL A 238 -12.06 6.36 -28.92
CA VAL A 238 -11.00 6.04 -29.87
C VAL A 238 -11.49 6.35 -31.28
N LYS A 239 -10.75 7.17 -32.04
CA LYS A 239 -11.10 7.49 -33.42
C LYS A 239 -10.66 6.37 -34.36
N LYS A 240 -11.40 6.20 -35.46
CA LYS A 240 -11.01 5.32 -36.57
C LYS A 240 -9.56 5.57 -36.97
N GLY A 241 -8.81 4.48 -37.20
CA GLY A 241 -7.40 4.53 -37.56
C GLY A 241 -6.45 4.48 -36.36
N PHE A 242 -6.94 4.55 -35.11
CA PHE A 242 -6.14 4.31 -33.91
C PHE A 242 -6.25 2.88 -33.38
N PHE A 243 -7.12 2.07 -33.98
CA PHE A 243 -7.25 0.66 -33.69
C PHE A 243 -6.26 -0.22 -34.47
N VAL A 244 -6.03 -1.44 -33.99
CA VAL A 244 -5.20 -2.45 -34.66
C VAL A 244 -5.77 -2.77 -36.04
N SER A 245 -7.08 -2.98 -36.14
CA SER A 245 -7.74 -3.12 -37.44
C SER A 245 -8.18 -1.77 -37.99
N ASN A 246 -7.82 -1.53 -39.26
CA ASN A 246 -8.26 -0.35 -40.01
C ASN A 246 -9.78 -0.35 -40.30
N SER A 247 -10.46 -1.50 -40.16
CA SER A 247 -11.90 -1.62 -40.36
C SER A 247 -12.72 -1.20 -39.13
N THR A 248 -12.10 -1.15 -37.94
CA THR A 248 -12.80 -0.82 -36.70
C THR A 248 -13.26 0.64 -36.73
N PRO A 249 -14.57 0.91 -36.60
CA PRO A 249 -15.09 2.27 -36.63
C PRO A 249 -14.68 3.04 -35.36
N THR A 250 -14.87 4.36 -35.40
CA THR A 250 -14.73 5.20 -34.20
C THR A 250 -15.60 4.66 -33.07
N MET A 251 -15.02 4.49 -31.89
CA MET A 251 -15.72 4.09 -30.68
C MET A 251 -15.88 5.32 -29.79
N TYR A 252 -17.14 5.70 -29.60
CA TYR A 252 -17.54 6.91 -28.88
C TYR A 252 -16.97 8.23 -29.43
N SER A 253 -17.28 9.34 -28.77
CA SER A 253 -16.87 10.69 -29.17
C SER A 253 -16.64 11.58 -27.94
N PHE A 254 -16.35 12.86 -28.16
CA PHE A 254 -16.19 13.83 -27.07
C PHE A 254 -17.41 13.96 -26.16
N VAL A 255 -18.61 13.51 -26.59
CA VAL A 255 -19.80 13.40 -25.75
C VAL A 255 -19.54 12.60 -24.46
N ARG A 256 -18.55 11.70 -24.44
CA ARG A 256 -18.18 10.96 -23.22
C ARG A 256 -17.73 11.85 -22.06
N PHE A 257 -17.26 13.09 -22.32
CA PHE A 257 -17.04 14.06 -21.25
C PHE A 257 -18.35 14.41 -20.54
N LYS A 258 -19.40 14.75 -21.30
CA LYS A 258 -20.74 15.02 -20.76
C LYS A 258 -21.29 13.81 -20.00
N ASP A 259 -21.16 12.61 -20.56
CA ASP A 259 -21.62 11.38 -19.89
C ASP A 259 -20.93 11.21 -18.52
N GLY A 260 -19.61 11.39 -18.47
CA GLY A 260 -18.83 11.31 -17.24
C GLY A 260 -19.21 12.37 -16.20
N TYR A 261 -19.42 13.63 -16.61
CA TYR A 261 -19.86 14.68 -15.69
C TYR A 261 -21.25 14.40 -15.11
N ASN A 262 -22.18 13.94 -15.95
CA ASN A 262 -23.52 13.56 -15.50
C ASN A 262 -23.50 12.39 -14.52
N GLN A 263 -22.65 11.39 -14.74
CA GLN A 263 -22.50 10.23 -13.85
C GLN A 263 -21.88 10.63 -12.51
N LEU A 264 -20.75 11.35 -12.54
CA LEU A 264 -20.13 11.87 -11.32
C LEU A 264 -21.08 12.73 -10.49
N ASN A 265 -21.92 13.54 -11.14
CA ASN A 265 -22.92 14.34 -10.43
C ASN A 265 -23.91 13.47 -9.64
N ARG A 266 -24.43 12.40 -10.26
CA ARG A 266 -25.32 11.46 -9.58
C ARG A 266 -24.61 10.78 -8.41
N TYR A 267 -23.38 10.32 -8.59
CA TYR A 267 -22.60 9.70 -7.53
C TYR A 267 -22.40 10.64 -6.34
N CYS A 268 -22.00 11.90 -6.60
CA CYS A 268 -21.82 12.89 -5.54
C CYS A 268 -23.11 13.14 -4.75
N ILE A 269 -24.28 13.11 -5.40
CA ILE A 269 -25.57 13.30 -4.73
C ILE A 269 -25.95 12.07 -3.90
N HIS A 270 -25.80 10.87 -4.47
CA HIS A 270 -26.22 9.63 -3.82
C HIS A 270 -25.35 9.32 -2.59
N LEU A 271 -24.03 9.44 -2.75
CA LEU A 271 -23.07 9.18 -1.67
C LEU A 271 -23.16 10.20 -0.53
N ASP A 272 -23.52 11.46 -0.82
CA ASP A 272 -23.79 12.47 0.21
C ASP A 272 -25.06 12.14 1.04
N THR A 273 -26.02 11.43 0.45
CA THR A 273 -27.27 11.05 1.13
C THR A 273 -27.06 9.89 2.11
N ASP A 274 -26.20 8.92 1.77
CA ASP A 274 -25.94 7.70 2.56
C ASP A 274 -25.03 7.96 3.80
N ASN A 275 -24.46 9.17 3.94
CA ASN A 275 -23.68 9.67 5.09
C ASN A 275 -22.54 8.77 5.62
N SER A 276 -22.13 7.77 4.85
CA SER A 276 -21.12 6.79 5.29
C SER A 276 -19.68 7.18 4.94
N TYR A 277 -19.50 8.13 4.03
CA TYR A 277 -18.20 8.57 3.52
C TYR A 277 -18.18 10.07 3.26
N ASP A 278 -17.04 10.71 3.49
CA ASP A 278 -16.82 12.12 3.13
C ASP A 278 -16.13 12.19 1.76
N ILE A 279 -16.87 12.54 0.71
CA ILE A 279 -16.30 12.65 -0.63
C ILE A 279 -15.38 13.86 -0.66
N ARG A 280 -14.08 13.62 -0.71
CA ARG A 280 -13.08 14.67 -0.80
C ARG A 280 -12.83 15.09 -2.25
N TYR A 281 -12.74 14.12 -3.16
CA TYR A 281 -12.41 14.36 -4.56
C TYR A 281 -13.24 13.51 -5.53
N ALA A 282 -13.70 14.12 -6.61
CA ALA A 282 -14.28 13.43 -7.75
C ALA A 282 -13.46 13.70 -9.02
N TYR A 283 -13.05 12.64 -9.72
CA TYR A 283 -12.24 12.72 -10.93
C TYR A 283 -12.96 12.08 -12.12
N LEU A 284 -12.87 12.73 -13.27
CA LEU A 284 -13.16 12.07 -14.55
C LEU A 284 -11.84 11.59 -15.15
N TYR A 285 -11.66 10.29 -15.33
CA TYR A 285 -10.47 9.73 -15.99
C TYR A 285 -10.79 9.40 -17.45
N MET A 286 -10.31 10.23 -18.37
CA MET A 286 -10.58 10.10 -19.80
C MET A 286 -9.42 9.47 -20.55
N PHE A 287 -9.58 8.21 -20.95
CA PHE A 287 -8.70 7.56 -21.92
C PHE A 287 -9.07 7.98 -23.35
N TYR A 288 -8.08 8.32 -24.17
CA TYR A 288 -8.36 8.68 -25.56
C TYR A 288 -7.28 8.23 -26.54
N ALA A 289 -7.68 8.02 -27.79
CA ALA A 289 -6.74 7.89 -28.90
C ALA A 289 -7.30 8.56 -30.15
N CYS A 290 -6.69 9.69 -30.53
CA CYS A 290 -7.04 10.45 -31.72
C CYS A 290 -5.88 11.36 -32.16
N SER A 291 -6.04 12.05 -33.29
CA SER A 291 -5.03 12.96 -33.83
C SER A 291 -5.10 14.39 -33.28
N ALA A 292 -6.08 14.69 -32.42
CA ALA A 292 -6.25 16.02 -31.84
C ALA A 292 -5.15 16.29 -30.80
N SER A 293 -4.72 17.55 -30.67
CA SER A 293 -3.73 17.95 -29.68
C SER A 293 -4.33 17.93 -28.26
N LEU A 294 -3.48 17.84 -27.23
CA LEU A 294 -3.95 17.86 -25.84
C LEU A 294 -4.76 19.14 -25.52
N GLU A 295 -4.37 20.28 -26.10
CA GLU A 295 -5.09 21.55 -25.96
C GLU A 295 -6.50 21.47 -26.57
N GLU A 296 -6.64 20.82 -27.72
CA GLU A 296 -7.96 20.59 -28.33
C GLU A 296 -8.82 19.65 -27.47
N ILE A 297 -8.24 18.58 -26.91
CA ILE A 297 -8.96 17.68 -25.99
C ILE A 297 -9.45 18.44 -24.76
N LYS A 298 -8.57 19.23 -24.12
CA LYS A 298 -8.91 20.06 -22.96
C LYS A 298 -10.00 21.07 -23.29
N SER A 299 -9.90 21.72 -24.44
CA SER A 299 -10.92 22.68 -24.90
C SER A 299 -12.29 22.03 -25.09
N GLN A 300 -12.35 20.80 -25.63
CA GLN A 300 -13.61 20.06 -25.74
C GLN A 300 -14.16 19.67 -24.36
N ALA A 301 -13.32 19.21 -23.45
CA ALA A 301 -13.74 18.90 -22.07
C ALA A 301 -14.31 20.13 -21.37
N ASP A 302 -13.62 21.28 -21.45
CA ASP A 302 -14.07 22.55 -20.88
C ASP A 302 -15.40 23.01 -21.46
N LYS A 303 -15.61 22.79 -22.78
CA LYS A 303 -16.88 23.09 -23.43
C LYS A 303 -18.01 22.25 -22.84
N TYR A 304 -17.84 20.92 -22.75
CA TYR A 304 -18.86 20.04 -22.16
C TYR A 304 -19.09 20.30 -20.67
N TYR A 305 -18.04 20.70 -19.95
CA TYR A 305 -18.14 21.07 -18.54
C TYR A 305 -18.99 22.32 -18.32
N LYS A 306 -18.83 23.34 -19.19
CA LYS A 306 -19.68 24.54 -19.19
C LYS A 306 -21.12 24.21 -19.57
N GLU A 307 -21.31 23.47 -20.66
CA GLU A 307 -22.65 23.04 -21.11
C GLU A 307 -23.39 22.23 -20.03
N PHE A 308 -22.68 21.38 -19.28
CA PHE A 308 -23.24 20.63 -18.16
C PHE A 308 -23.88 21.56 -17.12
N PHE A 309 -23.18 22.59 -16.67
CA PHE A 309 -23.70 23.55 -15.70
C PHE A 309 -24.75 24.52 -16.26
N GLU A 310 -24.71 24.82 -17.55
CA GLU A 310 -25.76 25.62 -18.20
C GLU A 310 -27.06 24.82 -18.34
N SER A 311 -26.97 23.49 -18.41
CA SER A 311 -28.12 22.60 -18.64
C SER A 311 -28.87 22.18 -17.38
N LEU A 312 -28.29 22.39 -16.18
CA LEU A 312 -28.85 21.94 -14.91
C LEU A 312 -28.96 23.09 -13.90
N PRO A 313 -29.99 23.12 -13.04
CA PRO A 313 -30.08 24.07 -11.93
C PRO A 313 -28.88 23.98 -10.99
N GLU A 314 -28.50 25.12 -10.39
CA GLU A 314 -27.37 25.19 -9.45
C GLU A 314 -27.48 24.17 -8.32
N LYS A 315 -28.68 24.03 -7.72
CA LYS A 315 -28.96 23.07 -6.64
C LYS A 315 -28.72 21.62 -7.04
N GLU A 316 -28.96 21.25 -8.30
CA GLU A 316 -28.76 19.88 -8.81
C GLU A 316 -27.30 19.58 -9.14
N THR A 317 -26.42 20.58 -9.08
CA THR A 317 -24.98 20.44 -9.37
C THR A 317 -24.09 20.83 -8.20
N GLU A 318 -24.68 21.22 -7.06
CA GLU A 318 -23.97 21.75 -5.90
C GLU A 318 -22.94 20.75 -5.37
N LYS A 319 -23.36 19.49 -5.16
CA LYS A 319 -22.48 18.42 -4.66
C LYS A 319 -21.35 18.12 -5.63
N PHE A 320 -21.63 18.05 -6.92
CA PHE A 320 -20.58 17.91 -7.92
C PHE A 320 -19.58 19.08 -7.88
N ARG A 321 -20.04 20.34 -7.76
CA ARG A 321 -19.12 21.50 -7.66
C ARG A 321 -18.23 21.44 -6.42
N GLN A 322 -18.74 20.93 -5.31
CA GLN A 322 -17.99 20.81 -4.06
C GLN A 322 -16.86 19.79 -4.18
N HIS A 323 -17.10 18.66 -4.85
CA HIS A 323 -16.18 17.52 -4.84
C HIS A 323 -15.35 17.36 -6.14
N TYR A 324 -15.85 17.84 -7.29
CA TYR A 324 -15.18 17.66 -8.57
C TYR A 324 -13.84 18.40 -8.60
N LYS A 325 -12.77 17.61 -8.81
CA LYS A 325 -11.41 18.11 -8.79
C LYS A 325 -10.92 18.49 -10.18
N LYS A 326 -10.87 17.52 -11.10
CA LYS A 326 -10.48 17.73 -12.50
C LYS A 326 -10.73 16.50 -13.37
N THR A 327 -10.61 16.70 -14.68
CA THR A 327 -10.47 15.61 -15.66
C THR A 327 -9.01 15.25 -15.81
N ILE A 328 -8.70 13.96 -15.78
CA ILE A 328 -7.39 13.40 -16.15
C ILE A 328 -7.45 12.98 -17.62
N PHE A 329 -6.47 13.41 -18.41
CA PHE A 329 -6.40 13.14 -19.84
C PHE A 329 -5.29 12.13 -20.11
N ASP A 330 -5.66 10.93 -20.52
CA ASP A 330 -4.71 9.87 -20.80
C ASP A 330 -4.72 9.44 -22.28
N ASN A 331 -3.65 9.76 -23.01
CA ASN A 331 -3.49 9.31 -24.38
C ASN A 331 -3.07 7.83 -24.40
N MET A 332 -3.95 6.96 -24.86
CA MET A 332 -3.74 5.52 -24.87
C MET A 332 -2.55 5.11 -25.74
N VAL A 333 -2.26 5.84 -26.82
CA VAL A 333 -1.19 5.49 -27.77
C VAL A 333 0.13 6.21 -27.52
N ASP A 334 0.21 6.99 -26.43
CA ASP A 334 1.45 7.61 -25.95
C ASP A 334 2.25 6.59 -25.14
N VAL A 335 2.84 5.62 -25.85
CA VAL A 335 3.63 4.53 -25.29
C VAL A 335 4.94 4.37 -26.05
N GLU A 336 6.04 4.28 -25.30
CA GLU A 336 7.39 3.91 -25.75
C GLU A 336 7.50 2.39 -25.74
N ILE A 337 6.62 1.70 -26.46
CA ILE A 337 6.82 0.27 -26.75
C ILE A 337 8.02 0.17 -27.69
#